data_AF-A0A5M4ANL3-F1
#
_entry.id   AF-A0A5M4ANL3-F1
#
_cell.length_a   1.000
_cell.length_b   1.000
_cell.length_c   1.000
_cell.angle_alpha   90.00
_cell.angle_beta   90.00
_cell.angle_gamma   90.00
#
_symmetry.space_group_name_H-M   'P 1'
#
loop_
_entity.id
_entity.type
_entity.pdbx_description
1 polymer ?
#
loop_
_entity_poly.entity_id
_entity_poly.type
_entity_poly.pdbx_seq_one_letter_code
_entity_poly.pdbx_strand_id
1 'polypeptide(L)'
;MIEIALSRLKNNALFTLCKRIYELILSVKTEEMGIDFYFGRFEEAYAGYKAAMEKSVLSADEIAEKDSFRDQMWSALRIHVKNYLRHPSLGAKAATILDEINKNGKRVAQQSYEAESAIIQNLSETLESGYGGDLAAMHADEWLTLLKDANTDFETTLRAFNAQKSDADEVDAATSVRPGLEEALRKLLMFMPMQAEVTGNNGLNELVKQLEVEVSRF
;
A
#
# COMPACT_ATOMS: atom_id res chain seq x y z
N MET A 1 -12.82 11.40 -36.02
CA MET A 1 -13.35 11.35 -34.63
C MET A 1 -12.72 10.14 -33.97
N ILE A 2 -12.13 10.29 -32.79
CA ILE A 2 -11.53 9.17 -32.06
C ILE A 2 -12.66 8.40 -31.36
N GLU A 3 -12.99 7.20 -31.84
CA GLU A 3 -14.07 6.38 -31.28
C GLU A 3 -13.51 5.22 -30.44
N ILE A 4 -14.01 5.09 -29.21
CA ILE A 4 -13.72 3.94 -28.35
C ILE A 4 -14.91 3.66 -27.41
N ALA A 5 -15.26 2.38 -27.27
CA ALA A 5 -16.32 1.93 -26.38
C ALA A 5 -15.81 1.81 -24.93
N LEU A 6 -15.56 2.96 -24.28
CA LEU A 6 -14.97 3.04 -22.93
C LEU A 6 -15.70 2.15 -21.89
N SER A 7 -17.03 2.10 -21.95
CA SER A 7 -17.87 1.31 -21.04
C SER A 7 -17.64 -0.20 -21.13
N ARG A 8 -17.04 -0.70 -22.22
CA ARG A 8 -16.69 -2.12 -22.39
C ARG A 8 -15.32 -2.48 -21.84
N LEU A 9 -14.48 -1.48 -21.53
CA LEU A 9 -13.14 -1.73 -20.99
C LEU A 9 -13.23 -2.20 -19.53
N LYS A 10 -12.41 -3.18 -19.15
CA LYS A 10 -12.21 -3.50 -17.73
C LYS A 10 -11.51 -2.32 -17.03
N ASN A 11 -11.71 -2.14 -15.71
CA ASN A 11 -11.13 -1.03 -14.96
C ASN A 11 -9.61 -0.87 -15.16
N ASN A 12 -8.85 -1.98 -15.15
CA ASN A 12 -7.39 -1.92 -15.39
C ASN A 12 -7.05 -1.45 -16.81
N ALA A 13 -7.84 -1.84 -17.81
CA ALA A 13 -7.64 -1.41 -19.19
C ALA A 13 -7.96 0.08 -19.36
N LEU A 14 -9.09 0.53 -18.78
CA LEU A 14 -9.46 1.95 -18.75
C LEU A 14 -8.40 2.80 -18.02
N PHE A 15 -7.93 2.34 -16.86
CA PHE A 15 -6.87 3.00 -16.10
C PHE A 15 -5.59 3.14 -16.91
N THR A 16 -5.15 2.07 -17.58
CA THR A 16 -3.94 2.07 -18.41
C THR A 16 -4.09 3.01 -19.59
N LEU A 17 -5.24 3.00 -20.27
CA LEU A 17 -5.53 3.93 -21.36
C LEU A 17 -5.46 5.39 -20.89
N CYS A 18 -6.17 5.74 -19.81
CA CYS A 18 -6.18 7.09 -19.27
C CYS A 18 -4.78 7.54 -18.84
N LYS A 19 -4.00 6.66 -18.21
CA LYS A 19 -2.60 6.94 -17.85
C LYS A 19 -1.77 7.31 -19.07
N ARG A 20 -1.83 6.50 -20.14
CA ARG A 20 -1.07 6.74 -21.37
C ARG A 20 -1.47 8.04 -22.06
N ILE A 21 -2.77 8.32 -22.13
CA ILE A 21 -3.29 9.57 -22.69
C ILE A 21 -2.81 10.78 -21.87
N TYR A 22 -2.90 10.68 -20.54
CA TYR A 22 -2.44 11.72 -19.63
C TYR A 22 -0.94 12.02 -19.81
N GLU A 23 -0.10 10.99 -19.78
CA GLU A 23 1.34 11.11 -19.95
C GLU A 23 1.71 11.65 -21.34
N LEU A 24 1.03 11.18 -22.39
CA LEU A 24 1.25 11.65 -23.76
C LEU A 24 0.94 13.13 -23.89
N ILE A 25 -0.23 13.59 -23.42
CA ILE A 25 -0.62 15.00 -23.50
C ILE A 25 0.36 15.86 -22.70
N LEU A 26 0.71 15.48 -21.47
CA LEU A 26 1.69 16.23 -20.67
C LEU A 26 3.05 16.37 -21.35
N SER A 27 3.49 15.36 -22.10
CA SER A 27 4.80 15.38 -22.76
C SER A 27 4.92 16.41 -23.90
N VAL A 28 3.79 16.85 -24.47
CA VAL A 28 3.78 17.74 -25.65
C VAL A 28 2.90 18.99 -25.50
N LYS A 29 2.07 19.08 -24.46
CA LYS A 29 1.09 20.17 -24.26
C LYS A 29 1.79 21.53 -24.20
N THR A 30 1.29 22.47 -25.00
CA THR A 30 1.63 23.90 -24.91
C THR A 30 0.35 24.72 -24.76
N GLU A 31 0.47 25.95 -24.23
CA GLU A 31 -0.68 26.87 -24.10
C GLU A 31 -1.33 27.19 -25.45
N GLU A 32 -0.54 27.18 -26.53
CA GLU A 32 -1.00 27.44 -27.90
C GLU A 32 -1.95 26.38 -28.46
N MET A 33 -2.06 25.21 -27.82
CA MET A 33 -2.95 24.13 -28.26
C MET A 33 -4.41 24.40 -27.87
N GLY A 34 -4.68 25.24 -26.86
CA GLY A 34 -6.05 25.62 -26.47
C GLY A 34 -6.91 24.45 -25.95
N ILE A 35 -6.29 23.43 -25.34
CA ILE A 35 -6.98 22.23 -24.84
C ILE A 35 -7.22 22.26 -23.32
N ASP A 36 -6.76 23.30 -22.62
CA ASP A 36 -6.67 23.37 -21.15
C ASP A 36 -7.97 23.06 -20.43
N PHE A 37 -9.09 23.56 -20.93
CA PHE A 37 -10.39 23.37 -20.29
C PHE A 37 -10.81 21.89 -20.22
N TYR A 38 -10.75 21.18 -21.35
CA TYR A 38 -11.14 19.77 -21.41
C TYR A 38 -10.06 18.87 -20.84
N PHE A 39 -8.78 19.22 -21.01
CA PHE A 39 -7.68 18.48 -20.41
C PHE A 39 -7.71 18.57 -18.88
N GLY A 40 -7.94 19.76 -18.31
CA GLY A 40 -8.05 19.94 -16.85
C GLY A 40 -9.19 19.14 -16.24
N ARG A 41 -10.36 19.08 -16.91
CA ARG A 41 -11.48 18.23 -16.48
C ARG A 41 -11.16 16.73 -16.54
N PHE A 42 -10.43 16.30 -17.56
CA PHE A 42 -9.95 14.92 -17.67
C PHE A 42 -8.91 14.62 -16.59
N GLU A 43 -7.95 15.52 -16.35
CA GLU A 43 -6.92 15.37 -15.32
C GLU A 43 -7.54 15.23 -13.93
N GLU A 44 -8.51 16.08 -13.59
CA GLU A 44 -9.25 16.00 -12.32
C GLU A 44 -9.98 14.65 -12.17
N ALA A 45 -10.72 14.23 -13.21
CA ALA A 45 -11.44 12.96 -13.19
C ALA A 45 -10.48 11.75 -13.15
N TYR A 46 -9.35 11.83 -13.85
CA TYR A 46 -8.31 10.81 -13.85
C TYR A 46 -7.61 10.72 -12.50
N ALA A 47 -7.32 11.84 -11.84
CA ALA A 47 -6.77 11.85 -10.49
C ALA A 47 -7.71 11.18 -9.49
N GLY A 48 -9.02 11.47 -9.55
CA GLY A 48 -10.03 10.80 -8.72
C GLY A 48 -10.11 9.29 -8.98
N TYR A 49 -10.12 8.88 -10.24
CA TYR A 49 -10.12 7.45 -10.62
C TYR A 49 -8.81 6.75 -10.25
N LYS A 50 -7.67 7.42 -10.41
CA LYS A 50 -6.34 6.93 -9.99
C LYS A 50 -6.30 6.72 -8.49
N ALA A 51 -6.76 7.69 -7.69
CA ALA A 51 -6.86 7.52 -6.25
C ALA A 51 -7.79 6.35 -5.87
N ALA A 52 -8.92 6.16 -6.56
CA ALA A 52 -9.80 5.02 -6.34
C ALA A 52 -9.14 3.67 -6.72
N MET A 53 -8.32 3.65 -7.78
CA MET A 53 -7.56 2.47 -8.21
C MET A 53 -6.33 2.19 -7.33
N GLU A 54 -5.68 3.22 -6.80
CA GLU A 54 -4.47 3.14 -5.97
C GLU A 54 -4.75 3.01 -4.47
N LYS A 55 -5.98 3.33 -4.01
CA LYS A 55 -6.47 3.03 -2.66
C LYS A 55 -6.47 1.51 -2.34
N SER A 56 -6.06 0.65 -3.27
CA SER A 56 -6.04 -0.82 -3.13
C SER A 56 -4.70 -1.43 -2.68
N VAL A 57 -3.84 -0.76 -1.90
CA VAL A 57 -2.48 -1.29 -1.61
C VAL A 57 -2.10 -1.24 -0.13
N LEU A 58 -2.77 -2.05 0.69
CA LEU A 58 -2.10 -2.97 1.61
C LEU A 58 -2.64 -4.35 1.26
N SER A 59 -1.77 -5.27 0.83
CA SER A 59 -2.21 -6.61 0.44
C SER A 59 -2.28 -7.51 1.67
N ALA A 60 -3.07 -8.59 1.58
CA ALA A 60 -3.02 -9.66 2.58
C ALA A 60 -1.60 -10.25 2.71
N ASP A 61 -0.81 -10.21 1.62
CA ASP A 61 0.57 -10.66 1.59
C ASP A 61 1.49 -9.75 2.43
N GLU A 62 1.26 -8.43 2.40
CA GLU A 62 2.03 -7.47 3.20
C GLU A 62 1.76 -7.66 4.70
N ILE A 63 0.51 -7.89 5.10
CA ILE A 63 0.19 -8.26 6.48
C ILE A 63 0.88 -9.56 6.86
N ALA A 64 0.84 -10.58 6.00
CA ALA A 64 1.47 -11.86 6.25
C ALA A 64 3.01 -11.76 6.35
N GLU A 65 3.63 -10.87 5.59
CA GLU A 65 5.07 -10.60 5.69
C GLU A 65 5.43 -9.94 7.02
N LYS A 66 4.68 -8.92 7.44
CA LYS A 66 4.87 -8.25 8.74
C LYS A 66 4.64 -9.21 9.91
N ASP A 67 3.61 -10.03 9.81
CA ASP A 67 3.31 -11.09 10.78
C ASP A 67 4.46 -12.10 10.87
N SER A 68 4.94 -12.59 9.73
CA SER A 68 6.06 -13.52 9.67
C SER A 68 7.34 -12.93 10.26
N PHE A 69 7.62 -11.64 10.01
CA PHE A 69 8.78 -10.98 10.59
C PHE A 69 8.66 -10.85 12.12
N ARG A 70 7.47 -10.48 12.63
CA ARG A 70 7.18 -10.46 14.07
C ARG A 70 7.41 -11.83 14.73
N ASP A 71 6.89 -12.90 14.12
CA ASP A 71 7.09 -14.29 14.56
C ASP A 71 8.57 -14.69 14.61
N GLN A 72 9.33 -14.25 13.61
CA GLN A 72 10.78 -14.48 13.57
C GLN A 72 11.49 -13.76 14.72
N MET A 73 11.14 -12.50 15.01
CA MET A 73 11.74 -11.75 16.12
C MET A 73 11.38 -12.38 17.47
N TRP A 74 10.15 -12.84 17.64
CA TRP A 74 9.72 -13.58 18.81
C TRP A 74 10.57 -14.85 19.03
N SER A 75 10.72 -15.64 17.97
CA SER A 75 11.52 -16.86 17.99
C SER A 75 12.99 -16.56 18.29
N ALA A 76 13.54 -15.52 17.66
CA ALA A 76 14.92 -15.09 17.82
C ALA A 76 15.23 -14.69 19.26
N LEU A 77 14.42 -13.82 19.88
CA LEU A 77 14.55 -13.43 21.29
C LEU A 77 14.60 -14.67 22.20
N ARG A 78 13.64 -15.59 22.02
CA ARG A 78 13.56 -16.80 22.84
C ARG A 78 14.76 -17.71 22.66
N ILE A 79 15.22 -17.91 21.42
CA ILE A 79 16.41 -18.72 21.12
C ILE A 79 17.66 -18.08 21.73
N HIS A 80 17.77 -16.75 21.60
CA HIS A 80 18.90 -15.99 22.13
C HIS A 80 19.03 -16.16 23.64
N VAL A 81 17.97 -15.92 24.40
CA VAL A 81 17.98 -16.13 25.86
C VAL A 81 18.26 -17.60 26.20
N LYS A 82 17.71 -18.56 25.44
CA LYS A 82 17.92 -19.99 25.67
C LYS A 82 19.40 -20.40 25.56
N ASN A 83 20.19 -19.74 24.70
CA ASN A 83 21.60 -20.03 24.55
C ASN A 83 22.42 -19.74 25.83
N TYR A 84 21.89 -18.89 26.72
CA TYR A 84 22.54 -18.58 27.99
C TYR A 84 22.23 -19.58 29.12
N LEU A 85 21.36 -20.59 28.92
CA LEU A 85 20.99 -21.54 29.98
C LEU A 85 22.18 -22.28 30.61
N ARG A 86 23.26 -22.49 29.85
CA ARG A 86 24.49 -23.13 30.34
C ARG A 86 25.60 -22.14 30.68
N HIS A 87 25.31 -20.83 30.62
CA HIS A 87 26.28 -19.80 30.95
C HIS A 87 26.58 -19.83 32.46
N PRO A 88 27.85 -19.87 32.89
CA PRO A 88 28.22 -20.06 34.30
C PRO A 88 27.61 -19.04 35.27
N SER A 89 27.49 -17.78 34.86
CA SER A 89 26.96 -16.68 35.69
C SER A 89 25.57 -16.17 35.29
N LEU A 90 25.08 -16.57 34.11
CA LEU A 90 23.82 -16.04 33.54
C LEU A 90 22.75 -17.12 33.39
N GLY A 91 23.07 -18.40 33.54
CA GLY A 91 22.14 -19.51 33.31
C GLY A 91 20.88 -19.45 34.19
N ALA A 92 21.00 -19.06 35.45
CA ALA A 92 19.85 -18.90 36.34
C ALA A 92 18.93 -17.75 35.88
N LYS A 93 19.51 -16.62 35.49
CA LYS A 93 18.77 -15.44 34.98
C LYS A 93 18.08 -15.76 33.65
N ALA A 94 18.80 -16.42 32.74
CA ALA A 94 18.26 -16.90 31.48
C ALA A 94 17.08 -17.85 31.69
N ALA A 95 17.15 -18.74 32.67
CA ALA A 95 16.04 -19.65 33.01
C ALA A 95 14.81 -18.88 33.49
N THR A 96 14.96 -17.90 34.39
CA THR A 96 13.85 -17.08 34.87
C THR A 96 13.19 -16.28 33.76
N ILE A 97 13.98 -15.66 32.87
CA ILE A 97 13.45 -14.92 31.71
C ILE A 97 12.76 -15.88 30.73
N LEU A 98 13.32 -17.07 30.48
CA LEU A 98 12.66 -18.07 29.65
C LEU A 98 11.32 -18.50 30.22
N ASP A 99 11.22 -18.66 31.54
CA ASP A 99 9.95 -19.01 32.20
C ASP A 99 8.92 -17.89 31.98
N GLU A 100 9.31 -16.62 32.12
CA GLU A 100 8.44 -15.47 31.83
C GLU A 100 7.94 -15.47 30.38
N ILE A 101 8.86 -15.69 29.43
CA ILE A 101 8.53 -15.82 28.00
C ILE A 101 7.56 -16.99 27.76
N ASN A 102 7.77 -18.13 28.42
CA ASN A 102 6.95 -19.33 28.23
C ASN A 102 5.59 -19.29 28.94
N LYS A 103 5.41 -18.46 30.00
CA LYS A 103 4.10 -18.27 30.68
C LYS A 103 3.02 -17.77 29.73
N ASN A 104 3.41 -16.94 28.76
CA ASN A 104 2.54 -16.41 27.72
C ASN A 104 2.22 -17.44 26.62
N GLY A 105 2.71 -18.68 26.76
CA GLY A 105 2.41 -19.82 25.92
C GLY A 105 3.49 -20.08 24.86
N LYS A 106 3.67 -21.36 24.48
CA LYS A 106 4.55 -21.76 23.37
C LYS A 106 3.96 -21.46 21.98
N ARG A 107 2.77 -20.87 21.93
CA ARG A 107 1.88 -20.76 20.76
C ARG A 107 1.37 -19.33 20.56
N VAL A 108 2.22 -18.34 20.87
CA VAL A 108 1.92 -16.91 20.67
C VAL A 108 1.57 -16.66 19.20
N ALA A 109 2.41 -17.14 18.28
CA ALA A 109 2.18 -17.19 16.83
C ALA A 109 0.98 -18.04 16.33
N GLN A 110 0.17 -18.61 17.23
CA GLN A 110 -1.06 -19.34 16.87
C GLN A 110 -2.32 -18.65 17.40
N GLN A 111 -2.16 -17.50 18.06
CA GLN A 111 -3.29 -16.69 18.52
C GLN A 111 -3.88 -15.88 17.36
N SER A 112 -5.02 -15.20 17.61
CA SER A 112 -5.43 -14.16 16.68
C SER A 112 -4.43 -13.01 16.71
N TYR A 113 -4.36 -12.23 15.63
CA TYR A 113 -3.45 -11.10 15.52
C TYR A 113 -3.55 -10.12 16.70
N GLU A 114 -4.76 -9.81 17.15
CA GLU A 114 -5.00 -8.90 18.27
C GLU A 114 -4.52 -9.50 19.60
N ALA A 115 -4.79 -10.79 19.81
CA ALA A 115 -4.38 -11.49 21.02
C ALA A 115 -2.86 -11.64 21.07
N GLU A 116 -2.22 -11.96 19.95
CA GLU A 116 -0.77 -12.01 19.83
C GLU A 116 -0.12 -10.65 20.10
N SER A 117 -0.61 -9.58 19.48
CA SER A 117 -0.07 -8.24 19.70
C SER A 117 -0.18 -7.81 21.16
N ALA A 118 -1.30 -8.11 21.83
CA ALA A 118 -1.48 -7.81 23.24
C ALA A 118 -0.52 -8.63 24.13
N ILE A 119 -0.31 -9.91 23.81
CA ILE A 119 0.64 -10.76 24.53
C ILE A 119 2.07 -10.22 24.38
N ILE A 120 2.50 -9.92 23.15
CA ILE A 120 3.85 -9.42 22.87
C ILE A 120 4.07 -8.08 23.57
N GLN A 121 3.09 -7.18 23.54
CA GLN A 121 3.17 -5.90 24.23
C GLN A 121 3.34 -6.06 25.75
N ASN A 122 2.45 -6.82 26.40
CA ASN A 122 2.47 -7.04 27.84
C ASN A 122 3.75 -7.73 28.31
N LEU A 123 4.20 -8.74 27.56
CA LEU A 123 5.44 -9.43 27.87
C LEU A 123 6.64 -8.50 27.70
N SER A 124 6.67 -7.67 26.67
CA SER A 124 7.77 -6.73 26.46
C SER A 124 7.89 -5.74 27.61
N GLU A 125 6.77 -5.19 28.08
CA GLU A 125 6.74 -4.31 29.25
C GLU A 125 7.18 -5.01 30.54
N THR A 126 6.77 -6.28 30.72
CA THR A 126 7.20 -7.12 31.86
C THR A 126 8.70 -7.36 31.84
N LEU A 127 9.26 -7.67 30.66
CA LEU A 127 10.68 -7.90 30.46
C LEU A 127 11.52 -6.64 30.68
N GLU A 128 11.07 -5.49 30.19
CA GLU A 128 11.75 -4.21 30.39
C GLU A 128 11.77 -3.79 31.87
N SER A 129 10.62 -3.87 32.54
CA SER A 129 10.49 -3.42 33.93
C SER A 129 11.11 -4.36 34.95
N GLY A 130 11.01 -5.68 34.73
CA GLY A 130 11.46 -6.70 35.67
C GLY A 130 12.88 -7.22 35.40
N TYR A 131 13.35 -7.18 34.15
CA TYR A 131 14.52 -7.95 33.72
C TYR A 131 15.52 -7.15 32.87
N GLY A 132 15.35 -5.83 32.69
CA GLY A 132 16.17 -5.01 31.79
C GLY A 132 17.70 -5.17 32.00
N GLY A 133 18.16 -5.18 33.25
CA GLY A 133 19.59 -5.37 33.55
C GLY A 133 20.12 -6.76 33.19
N ASP A 134 19.29 -7.79 33.33
CA ASP A 134 19.65 -9.17 32.99
C ASP A 134 19.60 -9.41 31.48
N LEU A 135 18.65 -8.77 30.79
CA LEU A 135 18.57 -8.75 29.33
C LEU A 135 19.79 -8.07 28.70
N ALA A 136 20.18 -6.90 29.21
CA ALA A 136 21.38 -6.20 28.76
C ALA A 136 22.65 -7.03 28.98
N ALA A 137 22.77 -7.74 30.11
CA ALA A 137 23.89 -8.63 30.38
C ALA A 137 23.98 -9.83 29.41
N MET A 138 22.88 -10.17 28.74
CA MET A 138 22.81 -11.21 27.71
C MET A 138 22.78 -10.64 26.28
N HIS A 139 22.84 -9.32 26.11
CA HIS A 139 22.59 -8.64 24.82
C HIS A 139 21.26 -9.05 24.20
N ALA A 140 20.24 -9.24 25.04
CA ALA A 140 18.88 -9.62 24.65
C ALA A 140 17.95 -8.40 24.52
N ASP A 141 18.40 -7.24 24.99
CA ASP A 141 17.73 -5.95 24.89
C ASP A 141 17.50 -5.52 23.44
N GLU A 142 18.48 -5.69 22.56
CA GLU A 142 18.33 -5.40 21.11
C GLU A 142 17.22 -6.26 20.47
N TRP A 143 17.18 -7.55 20.79
CA TRP A 143 16.14 -8.46 20.30
C TRP A 143 14.75 -8.11 20.83
N LEU A 144 14.68 -7.62 22.08
CA LEU A 144 13.43 -7.16 22.66
C LEU A 144 12.94 -5.88 21.97
N THR A 145 13.82 -4.94 21.67
CA THR A 145 13.50 -3.74 20.89
C THR A 145 13.00 -4.10 19.48
N LEU A 146 13.70 -4.98 18.76
CA LEU A 146 13.28 -5.43 17.43
C LEU A 146 11.90 -6.10 17.43
N LEU A 147 11.60 -6.90 18.46
CA LEU A 147 10.27 -7.49 18.62
C LEU A 147 9.19 -6.44 18.86
N LYS A 148 9.44 -5.43 19.69
CA LYS A 148 8.50 -4.32 19.94
C LYS A 148 8.23 -3.51 18.67
N ASP A 149 9.29 -3.20 17.92
CA ASP A 149 9.19 -2.46 16.67
C ASP A 149 8.40 -3.27 15.63
N ALA A 150 8.70 -4.56 15.48
CA ALA A 150 7.95 -5.46 14.60
C ALA A 150 6.47 -5.57 14.99
N ASN A 151 6.16 -5.64 16.29
CA ASN A 151 4.79 -5.70 16.77
C ASN A 151 4.02 -4.40 16.48
N THR A 152 4.67 -3.25 16.70
CA THR A 152 4.09 -1.93 16.42
C THR A 152 3.84 -1.75 14.93
N ASP A 153 4.81 -2.08 14.09
CA ASP A 153 4.72 -2.01 12.63
C ASP A 153 3.59 -2.92 12.09
N PHE A 154 3.49 -4.13 12.63
CA PHE A 154 2.38 -5.03 12.33
C PHE A 154 1.02 -4.45 12.75
N GLU A 155 0.87 -3.95 13.97
CA GLU A 155 -0.39 -3.34 14.44
C GLU A 155 -0.78 -2.13 13.60
N THR A 156 0.18 -1.26 13.25
CA THR A 156 -0.06 -0.12 12.38
C THR A 156 -0.52 -0.56 11.00
N THR A 157 0.14 -1.57 10.42
CA THR A 157 -0.21 -2.13 9.11
C THR A 157 -1.58 -2.80 9.13
N LEU A 158 -1.89 -3.60 10.15
CA LEU A 158 -3.17 -4.27 10.31
C LEU A 158 -4.31 -3.27 10.52
N ARG A 159 -4.10 -2.20 11.33
CA ARG A 159 -5.09 -1.12 11.49
C ARG A 159 -5.32 -0.38 10.19
N ALA A 160 -4.27 -0.07 9.44
CA ALA A 160 -4.38 0.56 8.14
C ALA A 160 -5.12 -0.34 7.13
N PHE A 161 -4.82 -1.64 7.11
CA PHE A 161 -5.54 -2.61 6.28
C PHE A 161 -7.01 -2.76 6.68
N ASN A 162 -7.31 -2.83 7.98
CA ASN A 162 -8.68 -2.93 8.46
C ASN A 162 -9.46 -1.64 8.23
N ALA A 163 -8.82 -0.47 8.35
CA ALA A 163 -9.42 0.81 7.95
C ALA A 163 -9.69 0.84 6.45
N GLN A 164 -8.75 0.40 5.61
CA GLN A 164 -8.97 0.22 4.18
C GLN A 164 -10.11 -0.76 3.89
N LYS A 165 -10.22 -1.86 4.64
CA LYS A 165 -11.29 -2.85 4.48
C LYS A 165 -12.65 -2.34 4.95
N SER A 166 -12.67 -1.53 6.00
CA SER A 166 -13.88 -0.86 6.51
C SER A 166 -14.31 0.29 5.60
N ASP A 167 -13.37 0.96 4.93
CA ASP A 167 -13.65 1.94 3.87
C ASP A 167 -13.97 1.24 2.53
N ALA A 168 -13.57 -0.03 2.36
CA ALA A 168 -13.90 -0.86 1.19
C ALA A 168 -15.31 -1.44 1.21
N ASP A 169 -16.14 -1.13 2.22
CA ASP A 169 -17.60 -1.18 2.04
C ASP A 169 -18.09 -0.11 1.02
N GLU A 170 -17.22 0.81 0.58
CA GLU A 170 -17.36 1.56 -0.68
C GLU A 170 -16.67 0.85 -1.87
N VAL A 171 -17.07 -0.39 -2.18
CA VAL A 171 -16.90 -0.98 -3.54
C VAL A 171 -17.50 -0.06 -4.64
N ASP A 172 -18.23 0.98 -4.25
CA ASP A 172 -18.71 2.08 -5.08
C ASP A 172 -17.65 3.07 -5.56
N ALA A 173 -16.45 3.23 -4.98
CA ALA A 173 -15.58 4.36 -5.35
C ALA A 173 -15.10 4.37 -6.82
N ALA A 174 -14.53 3.28 -7.33
CA ALA A 174 -14.10 3.21 -8.74
C ALA A 174 -15.30 3.12 -9.71
N THR A 175 -16.37 2.42 -9.33
CA THR A 175 -17.59 2.29 -10.14
C THR A 175 -18.38 3.59 -10.21
N SER A 176 -18.40 4.39 -9.14
CA SER A 176 -19.09 5.69 -9.07
C SER A 176 -18.34 6.81 -9.78
N VAL A 177 -16.99 6.81 -9.72
CA VAL A 177 -16.19 7.84 -10.42
C VAL A 177 -15.91 7.48 -11.89
N ARG A 178 -16.09 6.22 -12.28
CA ARG A 178 -15.90 5.75 -13.66
C ARG A 178 -16.75 6.49 -14.69
N PRO A 179 -18.08 6.67 -14.53
CA PRO A 179 -18.88 7.43 -15.47
C PRO A 179 -18.36 8.86 -15.70
N GLY A 180 -17.88 9.52 -14.64
CA GLY A 180 -17.28 10.85 -14.72
C GLY A 180 -15.99 10.86 -15.54
N LEU A 181 -15.12 9.88 -15.32
CA LEU A 181 -13.89 9.71 -16.12
C LEU A 181 -14.20 9.40 -17.58
N GLU A 182 -15.12 8.47 -17.87
CA GLU A 182 -15.48 8.09 -19.24
C GLU A 182 -16.03 9.29 -20.02
N GLU A 183 -16.86 10.11 -19.37
CA GLU A 183 -17.43 11.31 -19.97
C GLU A 183 -16.37 12.40 -20.20
N ALA A 184 -15.48 12.64 -19.23
CA ALA A 184 -14.41 13.60 -19.37
C ALA A 184 -13.43 13.21 -20.50
N LEU A 185 -13.04 11.92 -20.55
CA LEU A 185 -12.20 11.39 -21.61
C LEU A 185 -12.89 11.48 -22.98
N ARG A 186 -14.16 11.12 -23.08
CA ARG A 186 -14.93 11.23 -24.35
C ARG A 186 -14.96 12.67 -24.86
N LYS A 187 -15.27 13.63 -23.98
CA LYS A 187 -15.29 15.06 -24.35
C LYS A 187 -13.93 15.55 -24.82
N LEU A 188 -12.85 15.16 -24.14
CA LEU A 188 -11.48 15.49 -24.54
C LEU A 188 -11.15 14.92 -25.94
N LEU A 189 -11.40 13.63 -26.16
CA LEU A 189 -11.15 12.94 -27.44
C LEU A 189 -12.00 13.47 -28.60
N MET A 190 -13.20 13.99 -28.33
CA MET A 190 -14.02 14.68 -29.34
C MET A 190 -13.52 16.09 -29.62
N PHE A 191 -13.09 16.83 -28.61
CA PHE A 191 -12.70 18.24 -28.74
C PHE A 191 -11.36 18.41 -29.46
N MET A 192 -10.34 17.60 -29.14
CA MET A 192 -8.99 17.81 -29.69
C MET A 192 -8.92 17.78 -31.23
N PRO A 193 -9.56 16.83 -31.93
CA PRO A 193 -9.60 16.85 -33.40
C PRO A 193 -10.29 18.10 -33.95
N MET A 194 -11.39 18.55 -33.33
CA MET A 194 -12.10 19.77 -33.75
C MET A 194 -11.22 21.01 -33.56
N GLN A 195 -10.54 21.11 -32.43
CA GLN A 195 -9.62 22.22 -32.14
C GLN A 195 -8.42 22.22 -33.10
N ALA A 196 -7.91 21.04 -33.46
CA ALA A 196 -6.83 20.91 -34.44
C ALA A 196 -7.26 21.41 -35.84
N GLU A 197 -8.49 21.10 -36.25
CA GLU A 197 -9.07 21.57 -37.51
C GLU A 197 -9.30 23.08 -37.52
N VAL A 198 -9.83 23.64 -36.43
CA VAL A 198 -10.12 25.07 -36.30
C VAL A 198 -8.85 25.91 -36.26
N THR A 199 -7.82 25.46 -35.52
CA THR A 199 -6.59 26.24 -35.31
C THR A 199 -5.51 25.97 -36.36
N GLY A 200 -5.54 24.81 -37.02
CA GLY A 200 -4.45 24.35 -37.87
C GLY A 200 -3.15 24.08 -37.11
N ASN A 201 -3.18 23.94 -35.78
CA ASN A 201 -1.99 23.75 -34.96
C ASN A 201 -1.32 22.39 -35.27
N ASN A 202 -0.10 22.42 -35.83
CA ASN A 202 0.64 21.22 -36.23
C ASN A 202 0.96 20.28 -35.05
N GLY A 203 1.28 20.84 -33.88
CA GLY A 203 1.57 20.04 -32.68
C GLY A 203 0.32 19.31 -32.18
N LEU A 204 -0.83 19.99 -32.18
CA LEU A 204 -2.12 19.39 -31.82
C LEU A 204 -2.56 18.33 -32.84
N ASN A 205 -2.35 18.57 -34.14
CA ASN A 205 -2.61 17.59 -35.19
C ASN A 205 -1.79 16.30 -35.01
N GLU A 206 -0.51 16.44 -34.65
CA GLU A 206 0.35 15.29 -34.40
C GLU A 206 -0.06 14.55 -33.12
N LEU A 207 -0.39 15.27 -32.05
CA LEU A 207 -0.93 14.70 -30.83
C LEU A 207 -2.21 13.90 -31.09
N VAL A 208 -3.13 14.41 -31.90
CA VAL A 208 -4.37 13.70 -32.29
C VAL A 208 -4.04 12.36 -32.97
N LYS A 209 -3.08 12.31 -33.89
CA LYS A 209 -2.66 11.06 -34.54
C LYS A 209 -2.07 10.06 -33.54
N GLN A 210 -1.23 10.54 -32.62
CA GLN A 210 -0.62 9.68 -31.60
C GLN A 210 -1.68 9.11 -30.65
N LEU A 211 -2.70 9.90 -30.31
CA LEU A 211 -3.83 9.45 -29.51
C LEU A 211 -4.69 8.42 -30.23
N GLU A 212 -4.94 8.57 -31.54
CA GLU A 212 -5.64 7.56 -32.35
C GLU A 212 -4.91 6.22 -32.30
N VAL A 213 -3.58 6.24 -32.41
CA VAL A 213 -2.74 5.04 -32.28
C VAL A 213 -2.85 4.43 -30.89
N GLU A 214 -2.77 5.21 -29.82
CA GLU A 214 -2.91 4.68 -28.45
C GLU A 214 -4.30 4.10 -28.19
N VAL A 215 -5.35 4.77 -28.65
CA VAL A 215 -6.74 4.32 -28.48
C VAL A 215 -6.98 3.00 -29.22
N SER A 216 -6.43 2.83 -30.44
CA SER A 216 -6.59 1.59 -31.22
C SER A 216 -5.97 0.34 -30.59
N ARG A 217 -5.14 0.49 -29.55
CA ARG A 217 -4.51 -0.63 -28.83
C ARG A 217 -5.43 -1.27 -27.78
N PHE A 218 -6.62 -0.72 -27.57
CA PHE A 218 -7.61 -1.13 -26.57
C PHE A 218 -8.94 -1.52 -27.22
#